data_AF-A0A0Q8ZEG3-F1
#
_entry.id   AF-A0A0Q8ZEG3-F1
#
_cell.length_a   1.000
_cell.length_b   1.000
_cell.length_c   1.000
_cell.angle_alpha   90.00
_cell.angle_beta   90.00
_cell.angle_gamma   90.00
#
_symmetry.space_group_name_H-M   'P 1'
#
loop_
_entity.id
_entity.type
_entity.pdbx_description
1 polymer ?
#
loop_
_entity_poly.entity_id
_entity_poly.type
_entity_poly.pdbx_seq_one_letter_code
_entity_poly.pdbx_strand_id
1 'polypeptide(L)'
;MVGVEAVEHLGGPSHRVRIERDGQEFALIPGGRVTLGFDARTWRPTAEQTADYAVSREQGFEYGTDLREHLVRVLSPRRTVVLPTVLMAVEGEQLTEAPADMPAVLAERGLRMPTSDEWEHACGAGAGTVFRWGDDCPLDRIPYGDLTGPHNEPNAFGLRIAHDTYSTELTSDTSEVRGGDGGESVCGGYGHLLAWLPLATAHTHPDTAEFVYGEDGDGLYEDFTVRPVLTLRRA
;
A
#
# COMPACT_ATOMS: atom_id res chain seq x y z
N MET A 1 -5.46 24.71 10.14
CA MET A 1 -6.68 23.93 9.86
C MET A 1 -6.60 23.54 8.41
N VAL A 2 -6.54 22.25 8.10
CA VAL A 2 -6.72 21.80 6.72
C VAL A 2 -8.16 21.28 6.61
N GLY A 3 -8.77 21.46 5.45
CA GLY A 3 -10.23 21.50 5.31
C GLY A 3 -10.95 20.15 5.44
N VAL A 4 -12.28 20.24 5.39
CA VAL A 4 -13.17 19.13 5.07
C VAL A 4 -13.60 19.31 3.63
N GLU A 5 -13.46 18.27 2.82
CA GLU A 5 -13.79 18.29 1.40
C GLU A 5 -14.70 17.11 1.06
N ALA A 6 -15.76 17.37 0.29
CA ALA A 6 -16.58 16.34 -0.31
C ALA A 6 -15.91 15.83 -1.59
N VAL A 7 -15.79 14.52 -1.71
CA VAL A 7 -15.18 13.85 -2.86
C VAL A 7 -16.10 12.74 -3.36
N GLU A 8 -16.04 12.41 -4.64
CA GLU A 8 -16.64 11.17 -5.13
C GLU A 8 -15.68 10.00 -4.89
N HIS A 9 -16.19 8.92 -4.32
CA HIS A 9 -15.46 7.68 -4.19
C HIS A 9 -16.39 6.50 -4.50
N LEU A 10 -16.04 5.72 -5.52
CA LEU A 10 -16.75 4.50 -5.92
C LEU A 10 -18.26 4.70 -6.16
N GLY A 11 -18.62 5.82 -6.78
CA GLY A 11 -20.00 6.12 -7.14
C GLY A 11 -20.87 6.70 -6.01
N GLY A 12 -20.25 7.16 -4.91
CA GLY A 12 -20.94 7.86 -3.83
C GLY A 12 -20.14 9.03 -3.25
N PRO A 13 -20.82 9.97 -2.57
CA PRO A 13 -20.15 11.05 -1.86
C PRO A 13 -19.43 10.52 -0.61
N SER A 14 -18.18 10.91 -0.46
CA SER A 14 -17.35 10.71 0.72
C SER A 14 -16.82 12.06 1.21
N HIS A 15 -16.30 12.09 2.43
CA HIS A 15 -15.65 13.28 2.99
C HIS A 15 -14.24 12.92 3.44
N ARG A 16 -13.27 13.74 3.06
CA ARG A 16 -11.92 13.67 3.60
C ARG A 16 -11.63 14.86 4.49
N VAL A 17 -10.85 14.61 5.53
CA VAL A 17 -10.40 15.63 6.48
C VAL A 17 -8.90 15.62 6.47
N ARG A 18 -8.29 16.78 6.23
CA ARG A 18 -6.84 16.96 6.36
C ARG A 18 -6.56 17.81 7.59
N ILE A 19 -5.42 17.59 8.23
CA ILE A 19 -4.97 18.35 9.41
C ILE A 19 -3.48 18.57 9.27
N GLU A 20 -3.02 19.79 9.49
CA GLU A 20 -1.59 20.10 9.58
C GLU A 20 -1.20 20.15 11.06
N ARG A 21 -0.10 19.48 11.40
CA ARG A 21 0.54 19.54 12.72
C ARG A 21 2.04 19.57 12.53
N ASP A 22 2.70 20.55 13.13
CA ASP A 22 4.17 20.70 13.12
C ASP A 22 4.78 20.67 11.70
N GLY A 23 4.06 21.25 10.72
CA GLY A 23 4.47 21.29 9.31
C GLY A 23 4.20 20.02 8.50
N GLN A 24 3.61 18.98 9.10
CA GLN A 24 3.24 17.73 8.43
C GLN A 24 1.72 17.64 8.26
N GLU A 25 1.27 17.23 7.06
CA GLU A 25 -0.14 16.99 6.77
C GLU A 25 -0.55 15.54 7.12
N PHE A 26 -1.72 15.41 7.74
CA PHE A 26 -2.34 14.15 8.10
C PHE A 26 -3.77 14.08 7.57
N ALA A 27 -4.20 12.91 7.12
CA ALA A 27 -5.59 12.60 6.83
C ALA A 27 -6.26 11.90 8.02
N LEU A 28 -7.53 12.20 8.27
CA LEU A 28 -8.36 11.40 9.18
C LEU A 28 -8.72 10.08 8.53
N ILE A 29 -8.29 8.98 9.14
CA ILE A 29 -8.62 7.62 8.70
C ILE A 29 -9.69 7.08 9.66
N PRO A 30 -10.96 6.96 9.21
CA PRO A 30 -12.03 6.42 10.04
C PRO A 30 -11.75 4.97 10.41
N GLY A 31 -11.78 4.66 11.71
CA GLY A 31 -11.71 3.29 12.20
C GLY A 31 -13.07 2.62 12.28
N GLY A 32 -13.14 1.55 13.07
CA GLY A 32 -14.33 0.71 13.24
C GLY A 32 -14.09 -0.71 12.76
N ARG A 33 -15.17 -1.48 12.60
CA ARG A 33 -15.12 -2.83 12.05
C ARG A 33 -15.02 -2.72 10.53
N VAL A 34 -13.90 -3.16 9.96
CA VAL A 34 -13.61 -3.07 8.51
C VAL A 34 -13.26 -4.45 7.95
N THR A 35 -13.47 -4.62 6.65
CA THR A 35 -13.06 -5.83 5.93
C THR A 35 -11.88 -5.49 5.05
N LEU A 36 -10.78 -6.22 5.25
CA LEU A 36 -9.52 -6.10 4.52
C LEU A 36 -9.25 -7.39 3.75
N GLY A 37 -8.23 -7.38 2.91
CA GLY A 37 -7.69 -8.52 2.19
C GLY A 37 -8.44 -8.87 0.92
N PHE A 38 -7.74 -9.62 0.07
CA PHE A 38 -8.22 -10.09 -1.22
C PHE A 38 -9.21 -11.25 -1.09
N ASP A 39 -10.33 -11.17 -1.84
CA ASP A 39 -11.33 -12.24 -1.93
C ASP A 39 -11.21 -13.00 -3.26
N ALA A 40 -10.36 -14.02 -3.27
CA ALA A 40 -10.16 -14.87 -4.44
C ALA A 40 -11.43 -15.61 -4.91
N ARG A 41 -12.45 -15.75 -4.06
CA ARG A 41 -13.69 -16.48 -4.39
C ARG A 41 -14.60 -15.64 -5.27
N THR A 42 -14.68 -14.34 -5.01
CA THR A 42 -15.54 -13.42 -5.75
C THR A 42 -14.81 -12.76 -6.92
N TRP A 43 -13.49 -12.59 -6.82
CA TRP A 43 -12.71 -11.94 -7.86
C TRP A 43 -12.61 -12.76 -9.17
N ARG A 44 -12.63 -12.05 -10.30
CA ARG A 44 -12.54 -12.62 -11.64
C ARG A 44 -11.54 -11.79 -12.47
N PRO A 45 -10.49 -12.41 -13.05
CA PRO A 45 -9.62 -11.69 -13.96
C PRO A 45 -10.33 -11.39 -15.28
N THR A 46 -9.91 -10.33 -15.94
CA THR A 46 -10.24 -10.10 -17.35
C THR A 46 -9.45 -11.06 -18.24
N ALA A 47 -9.89 -11.20 -19.50
CA ALA A 47 -9.15 -11.99 -20.49
C ALA A 47 -7.76 -11.40 -20.76
N GLU A 48 -7.64 -10.08 -20.74
CA GLU A 48 -6.38 -9.36 -20.96
C GLU A 48 -5.40 -9.58 -19.79
N GLN A 49 -5.87 -9.46 -18.54
CA GLN A 49 -5.05 -9.77 -17.36
C GLN A 49 -4.57 -11.23 -17.37
N THR A 50 -5.44 -12.15 -17.78
CA THR A 50 -5.07 -13.57 -17.89
C THR A 50 -4.00 -13.80 -18.96
N ALA A 51 -4.10 -13.10 -20.10
CA ALA A 51 -3.15 -13.21 -21.19
C ALA A 51 -1.79 -12.57 -20.85
N ASP A 52 -1.78 -11.36 -20.28
CA ASP A 52 -0.54 -10.68 -19.86
C ASP A 52 0.21 -11.52 -18.82
N TYR A 53 -0.50 -12.03 -17.80
CA TYR A 53 0.08 -12.92 -16.80
C TYR A 53 0.66 -14.20 -17.42
N ALA A 54 -0.02 -14.80 -18.41
CA ALA A 54 0.50 -16.01 -19.06
C ALA A 54 1.86 -15.77 -19.74
N VAL A 55 2.13 -14.57 -20.25
CA VAL A 55 3.45 -14.20 -20.79
C VAL A 55 4.50 -14.13 -19.68
N SER A 56 4.19 -13.48 -18.55
CA SER A 56 5.09 -13.43 -17.38
C SER A 56 5.43 -14.81 -16.85
N ARG A 57 4.46 -15.74 -16.91
CA ARG A 57 4.67 -17.14 -16.52
C ARG A 57 5.64 -17.89 -17.43
N GLU A 58 5.53 -17.71 -18.74
CA GLU A 58 6.47 -18.32 -19.67
C GLU A 58 7.92 -17.84 -19.43
N GLN A 59 8.08 -16.67 -18.80
CA GLN A 59 9.36 -16.07 -18.42
C GLN A 59 9.84 -16.47 -17.01
N GLY A 60 9.01 -17.16 -16.21
CA GLY A 60 9.38 -17.69 -14.89
C GLY A 60 9.28 -16.69 -13.74
N PHE A 61 8.55 -15.59 -13.90
CA PHE A 61 8.37 -14.56 -12.87
C PHE A 61 7.18 -14.81 -11.92
N GLU A 62 6.60 -16.02 -11.97
CA GLU A 62 5.34 -16.28 -11.31
C GLU A 62 5.42 -17.09 -10.02
N TYR A 63 4.25 -17.17 -9.39
CA TYR A 63 3.96 -18.12 -8.34
C TYR A 63 2.65 -18.84 -8.68
N GLY A 64 2.64 -20.16 -8.52
CA GLY A 64 1.43 -20.97 -8.77
C GLY A 64 1.14 -21.22 -10.25
N THR A 65 -0.03 -21.79 -10.51
CA THR A 65 -0.43 -22.31 -11.82
C THR A 65 -1.40 -21.41 -12.59
N ASP A 66 -1.95 -20.38 -11.97
CA ASP A 66 -2.76 -19.36 -12.63
C ASP A 66 -2.67 -18.01 -11.88
N LEU A 67 -3.27 -16.97 -12.45
CA LEU A 67 -3.21 -15.61 -11.89
C LEU A 67 -3.87 -15.55 -10.50
N ARG A 68 -4.92 -16.32 -10.28
CA ARG A 68 -5.60 -16.34 -8.97
C ARG A 68 -4.69 -16.95 -7.90
N GLU A 69 -4.00 -18.05 -8.21
CA GLU A 69 -3.04 -18.66 -7.29
C GLU A 69 -1.88 -17.72 -6.96
N HIS A 70 -1.41 -16.94 -7.94
CA HIS A 70 -0.42 -15.89 -7.70
C HIS A 70 -0.94 -14.83 -6.73
N LEU A 71 -2.12 -14.26 -7.00
CA LEU A 71 -2.72 -13.23 -6.14
C LEU A 71 -2.98 -13.74 -4.72
N VAL A 72 -3.40 -15.00 -4.55
CA VAL A 72 -3.58 -15.60 -3.22
C VAL A 72 -2.27 -15.68 -2.43
N ARG A 73 -1.13 -15.75 -3.11
CA ARG A 73 0.19 -15.77 -2.45
C ARG A 73 0.66 -14.38 -2.05
N VAL A 74 0.46 -13.39 -2.92
CA VAL A 74 1.06 -12.05 -2.74
C VAL A 74 0.11 -11.02 -2.12
N LEU A 75 -1.19 -11.33 -2.05
CA LEU A 75 -2.19 -10.48 -1.39
C LEU A 75 -2.66 -11.09 -0.08
N SER A 76 -2.75 -10.27 0.95
CA SER A 76 -3.26 -10.67 2.26
C SER A 76 -4.69 -11.23 2.12
N PRO A 77 -5.06 -12.30 2.85
CA PRO A 77 -6.36 -12.93 2.69
C PRO A 77 -7.48 -12.09 3.31
N ARG A 78 -8.69 -12.20 2.74
CA ARG A 78 -9.88 -11.52 3.25
C ARG A 78 -10.10 -11.81 4.75
N ARG A 79 -10.17 -10.76 5.55
CA ARG A 79 -10.40 -10.83 7.02
C ARG A 79 -11.20 -9.63 7.52
N THR A 80 -11.74 -9.74 8.73
CA THR A 80 -12.41 -8.62 9.41
C THR A 80 -11.61 -8.22 10.65
N VAL A 81 -11.34 -6.92 10.77
CA VAL A 81 -10.55 -6.36 11.88
C VAL A 81 -11.29 -5.16 12.49
N VAL A 82 -10.88 -4.75 13.68
CA VAL A 82 -11.41 -3.54 14.35
C VAL A 82 -10.25 -2.58 14.52
N LEU A 83 -10.32 -1.45 13.82
CA LEU A 83 -9.25 -0.45 13.81
C LEU A 83 -9.66 0.80 14.61
N PRO A 84 -8.71 1.48 15.27
CA PRO A 84 -8.94 2.81 15.81
C PRO A 84 -9.07 3.84 14.68
N THR A 85 -9.78 4.94 14.95
CA THR A 85 -9.65 6.14 14.10
C THR A 85 -8.30 6.80 14.40
N VAL A 86 -7.56 7.15 13.35
CA VAL A 86 -6.23 7.76 13.48
C VAL A 86 -6.07 8.96 12.55
N LEU A 87 -5.03 9.75 12.78
CA LEU A 87 -4.51 10.68 11.79
C LEU A 87 -3.27 10.05 11.17
N MET A 88 -3.26 9.87 9.85
CA MET A 88 -2.17 9.23 9.12
C MET A 88 -1.52 10.23 8.17
N ALA A 89 -0.20 10.26 8.11
CA ALA A 89 0.53 11.18 7.23
C ALA A 89 0.06 11.04 5.76
N VAL A 90 -0.20 12.17 5.11
CA VAL A 90 -0.67 12.21 3.71
C VAL A 90 0.37 11.63 2.76
N GLU A 91 1.63 11.94 3.01
CA GLU A 91 2.82 11.40 2.33
C GLU A 91 3.58 10.47 3.28
N GLY A 92 4.23 9.45 2.74
CA GLY A 92 5.24 8.70 3.47
C GLY A 92 6.51 9.54 3.64
N GLU A 93 7.32 9.23 4.66
CA GLU A 93 8.63 9.83 4.86
C GLU A 93 9.71 8.75 4.82
N GLN A 94 10.88 9.08 4.29
CA GLN A 94 12.03 8.19 4.30
C GLN A 94 12.47 7.89 5.74
N LEU A 95 12.98 6.69 5.94
CA LEU A 95 13.63 6.31 7.18
C LEU A 95 14.89 7.16 7.40
N THR A 96 15.09 7.60 8.63
CA THR A 96 16.27 8.37 9.05
C THR A 96 17.21 7.58 9.96
N GLU A 97 16.77 6.41 10.37
CA GLU A 97 17.50 5.47 11.22
C GLU A 97 17.15 4.05 10.78
N ALA A 98 17.88 3.06 11.32
CA ALA A 98 17.59 1.66 11.07
C ALA A 98 16.11 1.30 11.37
N PRO A 99 15.52 0.32 10.67
CA PRO A 99 14.12 -0.07 10.85
C PRO A 99 13.74 -0.40 12.30
N ALA A 100 14.67 -0.98 13.07
CA ALA A 100 14.47 -1.31 14.48
C ALA A 100 14.38 -0.08 15.40
N ASP A 101 15.01 1.04 15.00
CA ASP A 101 15.13 2.27 15.81
C ASP A 101 14.10 3.34 15.42
N MET A 102 13.55 3.28 14.20
CA MET A 102 12.50 4.21 13.76
C MET A 102 11.28 4.35 14.69
N PRO A 103 10.79 3.29 15.36
CA PRO A 103 9.71 3.47 16.33
C PRO A 103 10.04 4.49 17.43
N ALA A 104 11.30 4.56 17.88
CA ALA A 104 11.73 5.54 18.88
C ALA A 104 11.77 6.96 18.28
N VAL A 105 12.30 7.12 17.07
CA VAL A 105 12.33 8.40 16.33
C VAL A 105 10.92 8.98 16.16
N LEU A 106 9.96 8.15 15.76
CA LEU A 106 8.56 8.59 15.64
C LEU A 106 7.93 8.91 17.00
N ALA A 107 8.25 8.14 18.04
CA ALA A 107 7.73 8.35 19.39
C ALA A 107 8.15 9.71 19.97
N GLU A 108 9.37 10.18 19.70
CA GLU A 108 9.82 11.52 20.10
C GLU A 108 8.97 12.66 19.51
N ARG A 109 8.34 12.43 18.34
CA ARG A 109 7.39 13.34 17.69
C ARG A 109 5.93 13.13 18.13
N GLY A 110 5.71 12.17 19.04
CA GLY A 110 4.37 11.73 19.45
C GLY A 110 3.63 10.96 18.35
N LEU A 111 4.37 10.36 17.42
CA LEU A 111 3.88 9.53 16.32
C LEU A 111 4.25 8.07 16.57
N ARG A 112 3.75 7.18 15.72
CA ARG A 112 4.14 5.76 15.70
C ARG A 112 4.11 5.21 14.28
N MET A 113 4.71 4.04 14.10
CA MET A 113 4.50 3.21 12.91
C MET A 113 2.99 2.89 12.77
N PRO A 114 2.45 2.83 11.55
CA PRO A 114 1.13 2.26 11.31
C PRO A 114 1.18 0.75 11.55
N THR A 115 0.08 0.11 11.92
CA THR A 115 -0.01 -1.35 11.77
C THR A 115 -0.19 -1.71 10.29
N SER A 116 0.13 -2.95 9.92
CA SER A 116 -0.13 -3.45 8.57
C SER A 116 -1.62 -3.34 8.17
N ASP A 117 -2.54 -3.67 9.09
CA ASP A 117 -3.98 -3.51 8.87
C ASP A 117 -4.39 -2.02 8.71
N GLU A 118 -3.80 -1.10 9.47
CA GLU A 118 -4.06 0.33 9.33
C GLU A 118 -3.59 0.86 7.98
N TRP A 119 -2.42 0.43 7.51
CA TRP A 119 -1.89 0.77 6.19
C TRP A 119 -2.81 0.27 5.07
N GLU A 120 -3.19 -1.00 5.13
CA GLU A 120 -4.07 -1.63 4.13
C GLU A 120 -5.46 -0.96 4.08
N HIS A 121 -6.04 -0.70 5.25
CA HIS A 121 -7.32 0.02 5.36
C HIS A 121 -7.22 1.44 4.78
N ALA A 122 -6.15 2.15 5.12
CA ALA A 122 -5.91 3.50 4.65
C ALA A 122 -5.68 3.53 3.13
N CYS A 123 -4.92 2.58 2.59
CA CYS A 123 -4.63 2.44 1.16
C CYS A 123 -5.92 2.20 0.36
N GLY A 124 -6.68 1.17 0.75
CA GLY A 124 -7.91 0.79 0.06
C GLY A 124 -9.06 1.78 0.22
N ALA A 125 -9.10 2.53 1.32
CA ALA A 125 -10.10 3.57 1.60
C ALA A 125 -11.57 3.12 1.42
N GLY A 126 -11.83 1.82 1.66
CA GLY A 126 -13.14 1.21 1.51
C GLY A 126 -13.40 0.52 0.17
N ALA A 127 -12.44 0.47 -0.75
CA ALA A 127 -12.67 -0.03 -2.11
C ALA A 127 -12.96 -1.53 -2.22
N GLY A 128 -12.25 -2.37 -1.46
CA GLY A 128 -12.43 -3.82 -1.52
C GLY A 128 -12.09 -4.46 -2.88
N THR A 129 -11.47 -3.71 -3.79
CA THR A 129 -10.92 -4.14 -5.08
C THR A 129 -9.41 -4.36 -4.98
N VAL A 130 -8.79 -4.97 -6.00
CA VAL A 130 -7.34 -5.23 -6.04
C VAL A 130 -6.54 -3.93 -5.80
N PHE A 131 -6.81 -2.89 -6.58
CA PHE A 131 -6.25 -1.55 -6.40
C PHE A 131 -7.28 -0.61 -5.80
N ARG A 132 -6.83 0.49 -5.19
CA ARG A 132 -7.73 1.49 -4.59
C ARG A 132 -8.64 2.22 -5.59
N TRP A 133 -8.39 2.06 -6.89
CA TRP A 133 -9.18 2.62 -8.00
C TRP A 133 -10.00 1.57 -8.76
N GLY A 134 -9.90 0.28 -8.43
CA GLY A 134 -10.60 -0.80 -9.12
C GLY A 134 -9.80 -2.10 -9.21
N ASP A 135 -10.36 -3.10 -9.89
CA ASP A 135 -9.70 -4.40 -10.09
C ASP A 135 -8.76 -4.42 -11.31
N ASP A 136 -8.78 -3.37 -12.12
CA ASP A 136 -8.01 -3.25 -13.35
C ASP A 136 -6.82 -2.30 -13.21
N CYS A 137 -5.79 -2.57 -14.01
CA CYS A 137 -4.64 -1.69 -14.22
C CYS A 137 -4.37 -1.52 -15.72
N PRO A 138 -3.64 -0.46 -16.13
CA PRO A 138 -3.18 -0.33 -17.51
C PRO A 138 -2.28 -1.51 -17.91
N LEU A 139 -2.62 -2.20 -19.00
CA LEU A 139 -1.84 -3.34 -19.53
C LEU A 139 -1.05 -3.00 -20.80
N ASP A 140 -1.01 -1.73 -21.19
CA ASP A 140 -0.21 -1.19 -22.30
C ASP A 140 1.05 -0.45 -21.81
N ARG A 141 1.25 -0.38 -20.48
CA ARG A 141 2.35 0.31 -19.81
C ARG A 141 2.54 -0.19 -18.37
N ILE A 142 3.69 0.12 -17.81
CA ILE A 142 4.04 -0.14 -16.40
C ILE A 142 3.81 1.12 -15.55
N PRO A 143 3.72 1.03 -14.20
CA PRO A 143 3.53 2.23 -13.37
C PRO A 143 4.73 3.16 -13.38
N TYR A 144 5.95 2.64 -13.53
CA TYR A 144 7.15 3.45 -13.52
C TYR A 144 7.17 4.47 -14.68
N GLY A 145 7.22 5.76 -14.33
CA GLY A 145 7.20 6.86 -15.28
C GLY A 145 5.84 7.20 -15.89
N ASP A 146 4.75 6.49 -15.52
CA ASP A 146 3.40 6.84 -15.97
C ASP A 146 2.80 7.95 -15.09
N LEU A 147 2.92 9.20 -15.54
CA LEU A 147 2.38 10.36 -14.83
C LEU A 147 0.86 10.55 -14.99
N THR A 148 0.21 9.70 -15.79
CA THR A 148 -1.22 9.80 -16.13
C THR A 148 -2.06 8.66 -15.55
N GLY A 149 -1.41 7.67 -14.95
CA GLY A 149 -2.07 6.52 -14.36
C GLY A 149 -2.83 6.85 -13.08
N PRO A 150 -3.81 6.01 -12.69
CA PRO A 150 -4.69 6.25 -11.54
C PRO A 150 -3.96 6.26 -10.19
N HIS A 151 -2.77 5.65 -10.14
CA HIS A 151 -1.87 5.66 -8.98
C HIS A 151 -1.34 7.07 -8.64
N ASN A 152 -1.41 8.03 -9.57
CA ASN A 152 -1.02 9.42 -9.32
C ASN A 152 -2.06 10.23 -8.52
N GLU A 153 -3.32 9.79 -8.49
CA GLU A 153 -4.37 10.53 -7.79
C GLU A 153 -4.38 10.22 -6.30
N PRO A 154 -4.64 11.19 -5.41
CA PRO A 154 -4.90 10.89 -4.00
C PRO A 154 -6.06 9.90 -3.84
N ASN A 155 -6.01 9.06 -2.83
CA ASN A 155 -7.13 8.15 -2.55
C ASN A 155 -8.33 8.87 -1.90
N ALA A 156 -9.38 8.14 -1.53
CA ALA A 156 -10.60 8.73 -0.97
C ALA A 156 -10.38 9.50 0.34
N PHE A 157 -9.37 9.11 1.13
CA PHE A 157 -8.97 9.83 2.34
C PHE A 157 -7.99 10.98 2.05
N GLY A 158 -7.57 11.13 0.79
CA GLY A 158 -6.64 12.17 0.34
C GLY A 158 -5.17 11.83 0.56
N LEU A 159 -4.84 10.54 0.79
CA LEU A 159 -3.47 10.06 0.91
C LEU A 159 -2.82 9.89 -0.47
N ARG A 160 -1.51 10.13 -0.53
CA ARG A 160 -0.64 9.67 -1.62
C ARG A 160 0.06 8.40 -1.16
N ILE A 161 -0.52 7.26 -1.52
CA ILE A 161 -0.20 5.93 -1.00
C ILE A 161 -0.32 4.91 -2.13
N ALA A 162 0.54 3.88 -2.10
CA ALA A 162 0.65 2.87 -3.15
C ALA A 162 0.71 3.53 -4.55
N HIS A 163 1.68 4.43 -4.70
CA HIS A 163 1.77 5.35 -5.83
C HIS A 163 3.12 5.29 -6.56
N ASP A 164 4.07 4.50 -6.07
CA ASP A 164 5.39 4.32 -6.68
C ASP A 164 5.91 2.94 -6.29
N THR A 165 6.36 2.15 -7.27
CA THR A 165 6.92 0.81 -7.04
C THR A 165 8.25 0.88 -6.28
N TYR A 166 8.92 2.03 -6.27
CA TYR A 166 10.13 2.26 -5.47
C TYR A 166 9.82 2.75 -4.05
N SER A 167 8.56 3.01 -3.71
CA SER A 167 8.17 3.42 -2.36
C SER A 167 7.66 2.23 -1.55
N THR A 168 8.60 1.52 -0.95
CA THR A 168 8.32 0.44 0.01
C THR A 168 8.08 1.05 1.39
N GLU A 169 6.93 0.76 2.00
CA GLU A 169 6.50 1.32 3.28
C GLU A 169 6.55 0.26 4.41
N LEU A 170 7.30 0.59 5.47
CA LEU A 170 7.40 -0.21 6.69
C LEU A 170 6.24 0.08 7.65
N THR A 171 5.87 -0.96 8.39
CA THR A 171 4.81 -0.91 9.41
C THR A 171 5.35 -1.39 10.75
N SER A 172 4.51 -1.44 11.78
CA SER A 172 4.87 -2.06 13.05
C SER A 172 4.98 -3.60 12.97
N ASP A 173 4.52 -4.20 11.88
CA ASP A 173 4.74 -5.62 11.59
C ASP A 173 6.07 -5.76 10.85
N THR A 174 7.01 -6.51 11.42
CA THR A 174 8.35 -6.72 10.87
C THR A 174 8.44 -7.97 9.99
N SER A 175 7.34 -8.71 9.81
CA SER A 175 7.29 -9.92 8.99
C SER A 175 6.88 -9.66 7.54
N GLU A 176 6.46 -8.44 7.22
CA GLU A 176 6.05 -8.03 5.89
C GLU A 176 6.22 -6.52 5.69
N VAL A 177 6.37 -6.10 4.44
CA VAL A 177 6.30 -4.69 4.04
C VAL A 177 5.13 -4.44 3.09
N ARG A 178 4.78 -3.17 2.90
CA ARG A 178 3.62 -2.72 2.11
C ARG A 178 4.04 -1.75 1.01
N GLY A 179 3.18 -1.59 0.00
CA GLY A 179 3.44 -0.68 -1.12
C GLY A 179 4.43 -1.25 -2.12
N GLY A 180 5.33 -0.41 -2.62
CA GLY A 180 6.30 -0.80 -3.63
C GLY A 180 7.17 -2.00 -3.26
N ASP A 181 7.78 -2.59 -4.28
CA ASP A 181 8.67 -3.75 -4.21
C ASP A 181 10.14 -3.33 -4.41
N GLY A 182 10.48 -2.07 -4.16
CA GLY A 182 11.79 -1.50 -4.48
C GLY A 182 12.06 -1.38 -5.99
N GLY A 183 11.02 -1.51 -6.82
CA GLY A 183 11.11 -1.48 -8.27
C GLY A 183 11.58 -2.78 -8.90
N GLU A 184 11.57 -3.90 -8.16
CA GLU A 184 11.98 -5.21 -8.67
C GLU A 184 11.18 -5.61 -9.91
N SER A 185 9.85 -5.57 -9.84
CA SER A 185 8.98 -5.99 -10.93
C SER A 185 9.14 -5.15 -12.21
N VAL A 186 9.39 -3.85 -12.06
CA VAL A 186 9.60 -2.94 -13.20
C VAL A 186 11.01 -3.09 -13.80
N CYS A 187 12.06 -3.20 -12.99
CA CYS A 187 13.43 -3.41 -13.45
C CYS A 187 13.64 -4.81 -14.03
N GLY A 188 13.03 -5.83 -13.42
CA GLY A 188 13.12 -7.22 -13.80
C GLY A 188 12.29 -7.55 -15.04
N GLY A 189 11.35 -6.67 -15.42
CA GLY A 189 10.54 -6.84 -16.62
C GLY A 189 9.46 -7.90 -16.46
N TYR A 190 8.74 -7.93 -15.33
CA TYR A 190 7.82 -9.01 -14.96
C TYR A 190 6.50 -9.03 -15.77
N GLY A 191 6.39 -8.23 -16.84
CA GLY A 191 5.14 -7.97 -17.55
C GLY A 191 4.32 -6.85 -16.91
N HIS A 192 3.26 -6.40 -17.58
CA HIS A 192 2.54 -5.20 -17.15
C HIS A 192 1.77 -5.46 -15.86
N LEU A 193 0.98 -6.53 -15.80
CA LEU A 193 0.15 -6.83 -14.64
C LEU A 193 1.00 -6.96 -13.37
N LEU A 194 2.07 -7.76 -13.41
CA LEU A 194 2.94 -7.97 -12.25
C LEU A 194 3.67 -6.69 -11.86
N ALA A 195 4.05 -5.83 -12.81
CA ALA A 195 4.63 -4.53 -12.52
C ALA A 195 3.69 -3.58 -11.76
N TRP A 196 2.36 -3.76 -11.87
CA TRP A 196 1.38 -2.97 -11.12
C TRP A 196 1.07 -3.56 -9.73
N LEU A 197 1.24 -4.87 -9.54
CA LEU A 197 0.79 -5.56 -8.32
C LEU A 197 1.34 -5.03 -6.99
N PRO A 198 2.59 -4.53 -6.88
CA PRO A 198 3.06 -3.92 -5.63
C PRO A 198 2.16 -2.79 -5.14
N LEU A 199 1.46 -2.10 -6.05
CA LEU A 199 0.53 -1.01 -5.71
C LEU A 199 -0.87 -1.50 -5.29
N ALA A 200 -1.11 -2.82 -5.23
CA ALA A 200 -2.38 -3.37 -4.79
C ALA A 200 -2.59 -3.15 -3.29
N THR A 201 -3.85 -2.95 -2.90
CA THR A 201 -4.23 -2.54 -1.53
C THR A 201 -3.80 -3.56 -0.48
N ALA A 202 -3.91 -4.84 -0.82
CA ALA A 202 -3.61 -5.96 0.06
C ALA A 202 -2.22 -6.57 -0.17
N HIS A 203 -1.38 -5.99 -1.03
CA HIS A 203 -0.07 -6.59 -1.35
C HIS A 203 0.82 -6.65 -0.10
N THR A 204 1.52 -7.77 0.06
CA THR A 204 2.51 -7.99 1.12
C THR A 204 3.79 -8.54 0.52
N HIS A 205 4.94 -8.11 1.05
CA HIS A 205 6.24 -8.62 0.64
C HIS A 205 7.01 -9.17 1.86
N PRO A 206 6.78 -10.45 2.23
CA PRO A 206 7.52 -11.07 3.34
C PRO A 206 9.02 -11.22 3.02
N ASP A 207 9.36 -11.59 1.79
CA ASP A 207 10.77 -11.76 1.38
C ASP A 207 11.55 -10.43 1.45
N THR A 208 10.90 -9.31 1.12
CA THR A 208 11.49 -7.97 1.29
C THR A 208 11.68 -7.62 2.77
N ALA A 209 10.80 -8.08 3.67
CA ALA A 209 10.99 -7.87 5.10
C ALA A 209 12.23 -8.63 5.62
N GLU A 210 12.48 -9.85 5.15
CA GLU A 210 13.71 -10.59 5.48
C GLU A 210 14.97 -9.82 5.07
N PHE A 211 14.96 -9.16 3.91
CA PHE A 211 16.03 -8.27 3.48
C PHE A 211 16.17 -7.04 4.37
N VAL A 212 15.07 -6.29 4.60
CA VAL A 212 15.03 -5.05 5.41
C VAL A 212 15.60 -5.26 6.82
N TYR A 213 15.24 -6.37 7.46
CA TYR A 213 15.63 -6.64 8.85
C TYR A 213 16.82 -7.61 8.96
N GLY A 214 17.36 -8.07 7.83
CA GLY A 214 18.50 -8.97 7.74
C GLY A 214 19.83 -8.25 7.55
N GLU A 215 20.93 -9.02 7.52
CA GLU A 215 22.28 -8.48 7.31
C GLU A 215 22.44 -7.84 5.92
N ASP A 216 21.74 -8.35 4.91
CA ASP A 216 21.83 -7.88 3.52
C ASP A 216 21.24 -6.46 3.34
N GLY A 217 20.28 -6.06 4.18
CA GLY A 217 19.68 -4.73 4.18
C GLY A 217 20.37 -3.73 5.11
N ASP A 218 21.42 -4.13 5.84
CA ASP A 218 22.10 -3.25 6.81
C ASP A 218 22.67 -2.01 6.12
N GLY A 219 22.33 -0.83 6.66
CA GLY A 219 22.71 0.46 6.08
C GLY A 219 21.94 0.90 4.82
N LEU A 220 20.94 0.14 4.36
CA LEU A 220 20.08 0.50 3.21
C LEU A 220 18.71 1.04 3.63
N TYR A 221 18.58 1.50 4.88
CA TYR A 221 17.29 1.92 5.42
C TYR A 221 16.70 3.16 4.71
N GLU A 222 17.53 4.03 4.15
CA GLU A 222 17.11 5.25 3.44
C GLU A 222 16.26 4.97 2.19
N ASP A 223 16.32 3.75 1.64
CA ASP A 223 15.52 3.30 0.51
C ASP A 223 14.07 2.94 0.90
N PHE A 224 13.80 2.83 2.20
CA PHE A 224 12.46 2.53 2.73
C PHE A 224 11.79 3.77 3.28
N THR A 225 10.47 3.70 3.33
CA THR A 225 9.62 4.76 3.87
C THR A 225 8.76 4.25 5.02
N VAL A 226 8.24 5.16 5.82
CA VAL A 226 7.21 4.90 6.82
C VAL A 226 6.11 5.94 6.67
N ARG A 227 4.89 5.58 7.06
CA ARG A 227 3.76 6.51 7.11
C ARG A 227 3.33 6.79 8.54
N PRO A 228 3.84 7.86 9.18
CA PRO A 228 3.59 8.12 10.58
C PRO A 228 2.10 8.24 10.91
N VAL A 229 1.74 7.68 12.06
CA VAL A 229 0.38 7.72 12.59
C VAL A 229 0.36 8.45 13.92
N LEU A 230 -0.54 9.41 14.06
CA LEU A 230 -0.93 10.00 15.33
C LEU A 230 -2.18 9.30 15.86
N THR A 231 -2.05 8.73 17.06
CA THR A 231 -3.18 8.08 17.75
C THR A 231 -4.11 9.12 18.37
N LEU A 232 -5.40 9.04 18.03
CA LEU A 232 -6.42 9.87 18.66
C LEU A 232 -6.84 9.25 20.00
N ARG A 233 -6.45 9.90 21.11
CA ARG A 233 -6.92 9.49 22.44
C ARG A 233 -8.36 9.94 22.61
N ARG A 234 -9.24 9.04 23.07
CA ARG A 234 -10.54 9.46 23.61
C ARG A 234 -10.27 10.24 24.90
N ALA A 235 -10.78 11.46 24.96
CA ALA A 235 -10.79 12.27 26.18
C ALA A 235 -11.67 11.63 27.26
#